data_AF-A0A7C4NJ08-F1
#
_entry.id   AF-A0A7C4NJ08-F1
#
_cell.length_a   1.000
_cell.length_b   1.000
_cell.length_c   1.000
_cell.angle_alpha   90.00
_cell.angle_beta   90.00
_cell.angle_gamma   90.00
#
_symmetry.space_group_name_H-M   'P 1'
#
loop_
_entity.id
_entity.type
_entity.pdbx_description
1 polymer ?
#
loop_
_entity_poly.entity_id
_entity_poly.type
_entity_poly.pdbx_seq_one_letter_code
_entity_poly.pdbx_strand_id
1 'polypeptide(L)' 'MLDGELRHIPRNPEAEQVVLGAAMLAPEEVVPKLLARLRPEHFYFKAHQEIYRT' A
#
# COMPACT_ATOMS: atom_id res chain seq x y z
N MET A 1 22.91 1.24 26.37
CA MET A 1 22.50 2.05 25.22
C MET A 1 20.99 2.03 25.24
N LEU A 2 20.32 3.18 25.29
CA LEU A 2 18.86 3.20 25.25
C LEU A 2 18.46 2.77 23.84
N ASP A 3 18.07 1.51 23.67
CA ASP A 3 17.37 1.04 22.48
C ASP A 3 16.01 1.73 22.47
N GLY A 4 15.99 2.99 22.02
CA GLY A 4 14.78 3.66 21.65
C GLY A 4 14.19 2.85 20.52
N GLU A 5 13.21 2.00 20.84
CA GLU A 5 12.31 1.39 19.87
C GLU A 5 12.05 2.43 18.80
N LEU A 6 12.61 2.20 17.61
CA LEU A 6 12.33 3.01 16.44
C LEU A 6 10.82 3.01 16.33
N ARG A 7 10.17 4.12 16.74
CA ARG A 7 8.73 4.32 16.59
C ARG A 7 8.47 4.39 15.11
N HIS A 8 8.39 3.22 14.51
CA HIS A 8 7.96 3.03 13.17
C HIS A 8 6.56 3.60 13.07
N ILE A 9 6.35 4.46 12.09
CA ILE A 9 5.01 4.91 11.75
C ILE A 9 4.16 3.64 11.57
N PRO A 10 2.98 3.57 12.19
CA PRO A 10 2.10 2.41 12.09
C PRO A 10 1.86 2.05 10.62
N ARG A 11 2.05 0.78 10.29
CA ARG A 11 1.92 0.24 8.92
C ARG A 11 1.45 -1.21 8.98
N ASN A 12 0.84 -1.67 7.90
CA ASN A 12 0.39 -3.06 7.75
C ASN A 12 0.77 -3.55 6.34
N PRO A 13 1.89 -4.30 6.19
CA PRO A 13 2.34 -4.78 4.89
C PRO A 13 1.34 -5.73 4.23
N GLU A 14 0.68 -6.59 5.01
CA GLU A 14 -0.30 -7.56 4.49
C GLU A 14 -1.51 -6.84 3.89
N ALA A 15 -2.00 -5.78 4.54
CA ALA A 15 -3.09 -4.98 4.03
C ALA A 15 -2.74 -4.30 2.69
N GLU A 16 -1.53 -3.74 2.57
CA GLU A 16 -1.07 -3.15 1.30
C GLU A 16 -0.97 -4.21 0.20
N GLN A 17 -0.44 -5.39 0.50
CA GLN A 17 -0.35 -6.51 -0.45
C GLN A 17 -1.73 -6.99 -0.90
N VAL A 18 -2.71 -7.08 0.00
CA VAL A 18 -4.10 -7.46 -0.34
C VAL A 18 -4.72 -6.43 -1.30
N VAL A 19 -4.52 -5.14 -1.06
CA VAL A 19 -5.02 -4.08 -1.95
C VAL A 19 -4.42 -4.21 -3.35
N LEU A 20 -3.10 -4.34 -3.45
CA LEU A 20 -2.41 -4.48 -4.74
C LEU A 20 -2.78 -5.79 -5.44
N GLY A 21 -2.81 -6.90 -4.71
CA GLY A 21 -3.18 -8.20 -5.25
C GLY A 21 -4.62 -8.25 -5.76
N ALA A 22 -5.56 -7.61 -5.06
CA ALA A 22 -6.95 -7.50 -5.53
C ALA A 22 -7.05 -6.74 -6.86
N ALA A 23 -6.26 -5.66 -7.01
CA ALA A 23 -6.19 -4.92 -8.27
C ALA A 23 -5.62 -5.76 -9.43
N MET A 24 -4.67 -6.67 -9.14
CA MET A 24 -4.13 -7.60 -10.15
C MET A 24 -5.14 -8.68 -10.55
N LEU A 25 -5.94 -9.18 -9.61
CA LEU A 25 -6.90 -10.26 -9.85
C LEU A 25 -8.18 -9.80 -10.54
N ALA A 26 -8.66 -8.60 -10.22
CA ALA A 26 -9.92 -8.06 -10.73
C ALA A 26 -9.79 -6.56 -11.09
N PRO A 27 -8.95 -6.20 -12.07
CA PRO A 27 -8.57 -4.81 -12.34
C PRO A 27 -9.77 -3.92 -12.69
N GLU A 28 -10.67 -4.38 -13.56
CA GLU A 28 -11.82 -3.60 -14.02
C GLU A 28 -12.79 -3.23 -12.88
N GLU A 29 -12.89 -4.06 -11.84
CA GLU A 29 -13.76 -3.80 -10.70
C GLU A 29 -13.04 -3.03 -9.59
N VAL A 30 -11.78 -3.38 -9.32
CA VAL A 30 -11.05 -2.93 -8.14
C VAL A 30 -10.33 -1.61 -8.41
N VAL A 31 -9.65 -1.44 -9.55
CA VAL A 31 -8.84 -0.25 -9.85
C VAL A 31 -9.65 1.04 -9.76
N PRO A 32 -10.88 1.15 -10.33
CA PRO A 32 -11.67 2.38 -10.20
C PRO A 32 -11.99 2.74 -8.74
N LYS A 33 -12.26 1.73 -7.88
CA LYS A 33 -12.54 1.92 -6.46
C LYS A 33 -11.29 2.40 -5.70
N LEU A 34 -10.11 1.90 -6.07
CA LEU A 34 -8.85 2.31 -5.47
C LEU A 34 -8.48 3.74 -5.89
N LEU A 35 -8.56 4.08 -7.18
CA LEU A 35 -8.22 5.42 -7.68
C LEU A 35 -9.10 6.52 -7.08
N ALA A 36 -10.35 6.19 -6.69
CA ALA A 36 -11.23 7.12 -6.00
C ALA A 36 -10.82 7.45 -4.54
N ARG A 37 -9.92 6.65 -3.93
CA ARG A 37 -9.60 6.72 -2.49
C ARG A 37 -8.12 6.81 -2.17
N LEU A 38 -7.26 6.22 -3.01
CA LEU A 38 -5.85 6.03 -2.75
C LEU A 38 -4.98 6.72 -3.79
N ARG A 39 -3.91 7.33 -3.29
CA ARG A 39 -2.77 7.82 -4.08
C ARG A 39 -1.56 6.93 -3.78
N PRO A 40 -0.56 6.85 -4.68
CA PRO A 40 0.65 6.07 -4.43
C PRO A 40 1.28 6.38 -3.08
N GLU A 41 1.31 7.65 -2.66
CA GLU A 41 1.93 8.11 -1.42
C GLU A 41 1.20 7.64 -0.15
N HIS A 42 0.00 7.05 -0.27
CA HIS A 42 -0.70 6.44 0.86
C HIS A 42 -0.15 5.06 1.23
N PHE A 43 0.59 4.39 0.34
CA PHE A 43 1.32 3.17 0.68
C PHE A 43 2.59 3.52 1.45
N TYR A 44 2.87 2.82 2.54
CA TYR A 44 4.05 3.06 3.36
C TYR A 44 5.32 2.58 2.67
N PHE A 45 5.27 1.41 2.01
CA PHE A 45 6.45 0.80 1.40
C PHE A 45 6.68 1.35 -0.01
N LYS A 46 7.90 1.85 -0.28
CA LYS A 46 8.27 2.44 -1.57
C LYS A 46 7.97 1.53 -2.76
N ALA A 47 8.28 0.23 -2.64
CA ALA A 47 7.96 -0.75 -3.67
C ALA A 47 6.44 -0.82 -3.96
N HIS A 48 5.60 -0.72 -2.94
CA HIS A 48 4.14 -0.72 -3.12
C HIS A 48 3.64 0.57 -3.78
N GLN A 49 4.27 1.72 -3.47
CA GLN A 49 4.00 2.98 -4.19
C GLN A 49 4.29 2.84 -5.69
N GLU A 50 5.41 2.20 -6.05
CA GLU A 50 5.81 1.98 -7.44
C GLU A 50 4.86 1.03 -8.16
N ILE A 51 4.50 -0.09 -7.53
CA ILE A 51 3.51 -1.03 -8.10
C ILE A 51 2.19 -0.31 -8.37
N TYR A 52 1.69 0.52 -7.44
CA TYR A 52 0.42 1.23 -7.62
C TYR A 52 0.44 2.30 -8.72
N ARG A 53 1.62 2.83 -9.10
CA ARG A 53 1.75 3.85 -10.17
C ARG A 53 1.71 3.28 -11.58
N THR A 54 1.99 1.98 -11.73
CA THR A 54 2.23 1.34 -13.03
C THR A 54 0.95 0.69 -13.53
#